data_AF-A0A955NAT9-F1
#
_entry.id   AF-A0A955NAT9-F1
#
_cell.length_a   1.000
_cell.length_b   1.000
_cell.length_c   1.000
_cell.angle_alpha   90.00
_cell.angle_beta   90.00
_cell.angle_gamma   90.00
#
_symmetry.space_group_name_H-M   'P 1'
#
loop_
_entity.id
_entity.type
_entity.pdbx_description
1 polymer ?
#
loop_
_entity_poly.entity_id
_entity_poly.type
_entity_poly.pdbx_seq_one_letter_code
_entity_poly.pdbx_strand_id
1 'polypeptide(L)'
;MLPKSASGIALSLIVLPLFFLSTGCSYFGMAQKETNIEPGIVILERKASPDIQGFNVYRVDPDDRTESQVNSKLVKPASDILDQHGLATYRVIDRGVIAGEDYYYIFEEVAQDGTKTRWETHQRMTAQPIGRS
;
A
#
# COMPACT_ATOMS: atom_id res chain seq x y z
N MET A 1 -64.55 10.38 6.31
CA MET A 1 -64.94 11.66 5.68
C MET A 1 -63.70 12.28 5.04
N LEU A 2 -63.73 12.49 3.72
CA LEU A 2 -62.75 13.22 2.89
C LEU A 2 -62.89 14.74 3.10
N PRO A 3 -61.85 15.57 2.85
CA PRO A 3 -61.60 16.11 1.49
C PRO A 3 -60.13 15.98 1.05
N LYS A 4 -59.82 15.60 -0.20
CA LYS A 4 -59.84 16.34 -1.48
C LYS A 4 -58.69 17.36 -1.65
N SER A 5 -57.76 16.98 -2.52
CA SER A 5 -57.21 17.76 -3.65
C SER A 5 -56.38 19.02 -3.40
N ALA A 6 -55.13 19.02 -3.90
CA ALA A 6 -54.70 20.01 -4.90
C ALA A 6 -53.41 19.53 -5.61
N SER A 7 -53.57 19.12 -6.87
CA SER A 7 -52.50 19.07 -7.87
C SER A 7 -52.02 20.48 -8.19
N GLY A 8 -50.70 20.68 -8.18
CA GLY A 8 -50.04 21.84 -8.77
C GLY A 8 -48.94 21.37 -9.71
N ILE A 9 -49.27 21.15 -10.98
CA ILE A 9 -48.30 20.94 -12.05
C ILE A 9 -47.81 22.32 -12.48
N ALA A 10 -46.60 22.69 -12.12
CA ALA A 10 -45.93 23.85 -12.69
C ALA A 10 -44.97 23.38 -13.78
N LEU A 11 -45.46 23.35 -15.02
CA LEU A 11 -44.62 23.30 -16.22
C LEU A 11 -43.90 24.65 -16.31
N SER A 12 -42.64 24.72 -15.89
CA SER A 12 -41.76 25.83 -16.23
C SER A 12 -40.95 25.45 -17.47
N LEU A 13 -41.54 25.77 -18.61
CA LEU A 13 -40.88 25.91 -19.91
C LEU A 13 -40.06 27.21 -19.83
N ILE A 14 -38.81 27.22 -20.33
CA ILE A 14 -38.21 28.29 -21.16
C ILE A 14 -36.67 28.41 -20.98
N VAL A 15 -36.02 28.13 -22.12
CA VAL A 15 -34.79 28.73 -22.69
C VAL A 15 -33.43 28.20 -22.23
N LEU A 16 -32.91 27.31 -23.09
CA LEU A 16 -31.50 27.12 -23.36
C LEU A 16 -30.83 28.43 -23.80
N PRO A 17 -29.70 28.83 -23.22
CA PRO A 17 -28.64 29.50 -23.95
C PRO A 17 -27.63 28.45 -24.43
N LEU A 18 -27.66 28.20 -25.75
CA LEU A 18 -26.54 27.63 -26.49
C LEU A 18 -25.32 28.55 -26.34
N PHE A 19 -24.42 28.22 -25.41
CA PHE A 19 -23.06 28.77 -25.42
C PHE A 19 -22.12 27.80 -26.12
N PHE A 20 -22.07 27.95 -27.45
CA PHE A 20 -20.89 27.61 -28.22
C PHE A 20 -19.80 28.64 -27.90
N LEU A 21 -18.86 28.31 -27.02
CA LEU A 21 -17.57 28.97 -26.97
C LEU A 21 -16.48 27.89 -27.00
N SER A 22 -15.98 27.73 -28.23
CA SER A 22 -14.82 26.97 -28.61
C SER A 22 -13.57 27.49 -27.90
N THR A 23 -13.25 26.94 -26.73
CA THR A 23 -11.86 26.93 -26.28
C THR A 23 -11.30 25.59 -26.71
N GLY A 24 -10.51 25.63 -27.79
CA GLY A 24 -9.81 24.46 -28.29
C GLY A 24 -9.09 23.77 -27.14
N CYS A 25 -9.56 22.59 -26.78
CA CYS A 25 -8.75 21.64 -26.06
C CYS A 25 -7.57 21.32 -26.97
N SER A 26 -6.49 22.09 -26.83
CA SER A 26 -5.17 21.65 -27.24
C SER A 26 -4.97 20.33 -26.51
N TYR A 27 -5.19 19.24 -27.24
CA TYR A 27 -4.81 17.90 -26.84
C TYR A 27 -3.29 17.97 -26.67
N PHE A 28 -2.88 18.29 -25.44
CA PHE A 28 -1.52 18.12 -24.98
C PHE A 28 -1.29 16.62 -25.07
N GLY A 29 -0.68 16.19 -26.17
CA GLY A 29 -0.16 14.85 -26.34
C GLY A 29 0.93 14.68 -25.31
N MET A 30 0.55 14.34 -24.08
CA MET A 30 1.46 13.79 -23.11
C MET A 30 1.90 12.46 -23.70
N ALA A 31 3.07 12.47 -24.33
CA ALA A 31 3.81 11.27 -24.66
C ALA A 31 3.97 10.51 -23.34
N GLN A 32 3.11 9.51 -23.13
CA GLN A 32 3.29 8.55 -22.05
C GLN A 32 4.60 7.85 -22.38
N LYS A 33 5.66 8.28 -21.71
CA LYS A 33 6.89 7.50 -21.66
C LYS A 33 6.47 6.18 -21.03
N GLU A 34 6.30 5.15 -21.86
CA GLU A 34 6.05 3.79 -21.40
C GLU A 34 7.26 3.40 -20.56
N THR A 35 7.18 3.66 -19.25
CA THR A 35 8.06 3.03 -18.30
C THR A 35 7.65 1.58 -18.30
N ASN A 36 8.54 0.71 -18.79
CA ASN A 36 8.33 -0.71 -18.69
C ASN A 36 8.40 -1.05 -17.18
N ILE A 37 7.23 -1.12 -16.53
CA ILE A 37 7.13 -1.41 -15.11
C ILE A 37 7.33 -2.92 -14.94
N GLU A 38 8.55 -3.31 -14.60
CA GLU A 38 8.88 -4.70 -14.29
C GLU A 38 8.49 -5.00 -12.82
N PRO A 39 7.65 -6.03 -12.56
CA PRO A 39 7.26 -6.38 -11.20
C PRO A 39 8.47 -6.91 -10.41
N GLY A 40 8.60 -6.47 -9.17
CA GLY A 40 9.69 -6.82 -8.29
C GLY A 40 9.28 -7.63 -7.05
N ILE A 41 10.29 -8.08 -6.32
CA ILE A 41 10.16 -8.75 -5.02
C ILE A 41 11.18 -8.18 -4.04
N VAL A 42 10.75 -7.93 -2.81
CA VAL A 42 11.65 -7.71 -1.67
C VAL A 42 11.44 -8.84 -0.67
N ILE A 43 12.54 -9.47 -0.26
CA ILE A 43 12.55 -10.46 0.80
C ILE A 43 13.21 -9.82 2.02
N LEU A 44 12.43 -9.65 3.08
CA LEU A 44 12.90 -9.12 4.36
C LEU A 44 13.08 -10.28 5.32
N GLU A 45 14.25 -10.32 5.94
CA GLU A 45 14.58 -11.28 6.98
C GLU A 45 15.05 -10.56 8.23
N ARG A 46 14.60 -11.07 9.38
CA ARG A 46 14.97 -10.50 10.66
C ARG A 46 15.07 -11.58 11.73
N LYS A 47 16.04 -11.43 12.62
CA LYS A 47 16.21 -12.28 13.79
C LYS A 47 15.70 -11.57 15.03
N ALA A 48 14.96 -12.28 15.88
CA ALA A 48 14.46 -11.75 17.14
C ALA A 48 14.23 -12.89 18.14
N SER A 49 13.87 -12.52 19.37
CA SER A 49 13.48 -13.51 20.40
C SER A 49 12.34 -14.39 19.87
N PRO A 50 12.33 -15.71 20.17
CA PRO A 50 11.19 -16.57 19.87
C PRO A 50 9.97 -16.25 20.75
N ASP A 51 10.16 -15.50 21.83
CA ASP A 51 9.09 -15.22 22.80
C ASP A 51 8.15 -14.10 22.36
N ILE A 52 8.33 -13.50 21.19
CA ILE A 52 7.39 -12.50 20.66
C ILE A 52 6.27 -13.18 19.90
N GLN A 53 5.12 -12.52 19.79
CA GLN A 53 4.01 -13.02 19.00
C GLN A 53 4.30 -12.92 17.50
N GLY A 54 5.08 -11.92 17.06
CA GLY A 54 5.53 -11.76 15.68
C GLY A 54 5.77 -10.30 15.30
N PHE A 55 5.76 -10.02 14.00
CA PHE A 55 5.92 -8.66 13.48
C PHE A 55 4.74 -8.19 12.63
N ASN A 56 4.44 -6.89 12.73
CA ASN A 56 3.87 -6.12 11.62
C ASN A 56 5.01 -5.46 10.85
N VAL A 57 4.87 -5.40 9.53
CA VAL A 57 5.87 -4.84 8.63
C VAL A 57 5.19 -3.78 7.77
N TYR A 58 5.76 -2.59 7.77
CA TYR A 58 5.27 -1.44 7.04
C TYR A 58 6.27 -1.06 5.97
N ARG A 59 5.77 -0.68 4.80
CA ARG A 59 6.54 -0.08 3.72
C ARG A 59 6.25 1.40 3.70
N VAL A 60 7.31 2.21 3.64
CA VAL A 60 7.22 3.66 3.47
C VAL A 60 7.29 3.97 1.98
N ASP A 61 6.28 4.68 1.49
CA ASP A 61 6.26 5.19 0.12
C ASP A 61 7.34 6.29 -0.03
N PRO A 62 8.18 6.23 -1.08
CA PRO A 62 9.26 7.20 -1.27
C PRO A 62 8.77 8.61 -1.59
N ASP A 63 7.60 8.76 -2.24
CA ASP A 63 7.10 10.02 -2.76
C ASP A 63 6.37 10.82 -1.69
N ASP A 64 5.44 10.18 -0.97
CA ASP A 64 4.58 10.88 0.01
C ASP A 64 4.89 10.53 1.47
N ARG A 65 5.84 9.62 1.72
CA ARG A 65 6.23 9.13 3.06
C ARG A 65 5.09 8.44 3.83
N THR A 66 4.01 8.05 3.16
CA THR A 66 2.95 7.28 3.79
C THR A 66 3.40 5.86 4.09
N GLU A 67 2.82 5.28 5.13
CA GLU A 67 3.14 3.93 5.55
C GLU A 67 1.99 2.99 5.20
N SER A 68 2.31 1.92 4.50
CA SER A 68 1.38 0.85 4.15
C SER A 68 1.82 -0.45 4.79
N GLN A 69 0.91 -1.13 5.48
CA GLN A 69 1.21 -2.43 6.06
C GLN A 69 1.30 -3.49 4.95
N VAL A 70 2.42 -4.22 4.92
CA VAL A 70 2.74 -5.20 3.88
C VAL A 70 2.08 -6.55 4.19
N ASN A 71 2.02 -6.94 5.46
CA ASN A 71 1.49 -8.23 5.90
C ASN A 71 0.05 -8.12 6.43
N SER A 72 -0.83 -9.06 6.06
CA SER A 72 -2.21 -9.11 6.56
C SER A 72 -2.38 -9.86 7.89
N LYS A 73 -1.38 -10.64 8.28
CA LYS A 73 -1.30 -11.39 9.54
C LYS A 73 0.09 -11.21 10.13
N LEU A 74 0.23 -11.31 11.46
CA LEU A 74 1.55 -11.25 12.11
C LEU A 74 2.53 -12.22 11.46
N VAL A 75 3.71 -11.71 11.12
CA VAL A 75 4.81 -12.52 10.61
C VAL A 75 5.30 -13.40 11.75
N LYS A 76 5.16 -14.72 11.59
CA LYS A 76 5.61 -15.74 12.53
C LYS A 76 7.04 -16.18 12.21
N PRO A 77 7.73 -16.87 13.13
CA PRO A 77 8.98 -17.54 12.82
C PRO A 77 8.84 -18.39 11.56
N ALA A 78 9.82 -18.30 10.66
CA ALA A 78 9.89 -19.08 9.42
C ALA A 78 10.26 -20.54 9.69
N SER A 79 10.85 -20.82 10.86
CA SER A 79 11.24 -22.15 11.33
C SER A 79 11.23 -22.16 12.85
N ASP A 80 10.98 -23.33 13.44
CA ASP A 80 11.14 -23.57 14.88
C ASP A 80 12.61 -23.76 15.28
N ILE A 81 13.51 -23.86 14.30
CA ILE A 81 14.95 -23.97 14.53
C ILE A 81 15.50 -22.59 14.87
N LEU A 82 15.99 -22.46 16.10
CA LEU A 82 16.71 -21.28 16.56
C LEU A 82 18.15 -21.31 16.04
N ASP A 83 18.73 -20.13 15.80
CA ASP A 83 20.15 -20.03 15.48
C ASP A 83 21.04 -20.29 16.70
N GLN A 84 22.37 -20.22 16.52
CA GLN A 84 23.35 -20.44 17.59
C GLN A 84 23.24 -19.45 18.77
N HIS A 85 22.47 -18.37 18.62
CA HIS A 85 22.21 -17.37 19.65
C HIS A 85 20.80 -17.51 20.27
N GLY A 86 20.04 -18.55 19.89
CA GLY A 86 18.68 -18.74 20.37
C GLY A 86 17.65 -17.81 19.71
N LEU A 87 17.99 -17.19 18.57
CA LEU A 87 17.07 -16.30 17.86
C LEU A 87 16.29 -17.04 16.78
N ALA A 88 15.02 -16.68 16.64
CA ALA A 88 14.16 -17.14 15.55
C ALA A 88 14.29 -16.22 14.33
N THR A 89 14.26 -16.79 13.13
CA THR A 89 14.25 -16.04 11.87
C THR A 89 12.82 -15.79 11.41
N TYR A 90 12.48 -14.53 11.14
CA TYR A 90 11.21 -14.07 10.62
C TYR A 90 11.41 -13.62 9.18
N ARG A 91 10.52 -14.03 8.28
CA ARG A 91 10.63 -13.74 6.84
C ARG A 91 9.32 -13.21 6.30
N VAL A 92 9.38 -12.09 5.59
CA VAL A 92 8.24 -11.55 4.84
C VAL A 92 8.65 -11.28 3.40
N ILE A 93 7.70 -11.48 2.49
CA ILE A 93 7.87 -11.30 1.06
C ILE A 93 6.90 -10.21 0.61
N ASP A 94 7.45 -9.11 0.11
CA ASP A 94 6.69 -8.04 -0.53
C ASP A 94 6.79 -8.19 -2.05
N ARG A 95 5.63 -8.33 -2.71
CA ARG A 95 5.51 -8.45 -4.19
C ARG A 95 4.84 -7.22 -4.82
N GLY A 96 4.45 -6.23 -4.01
CA GLY A 96 3.77 -5.03 -4.49
C GLY A 96 4.74 -3.91 -4.86
N VAL A 97 5.90 -4.26 -5.42
CA VAL A 97 7.04 -3.38 -5.67
C VAL A 97 7.48 -3.46 -7.13
N ILE A 98 8.22 -2.44 -7.59
CA ILE A 98 8.79 -2.36 -8.94
C ILE A 98 10.26 -2.75 -8.86
N ALA A 99 10.72 -3.62 -9.76
CA ALA A 99 12.10 -4.08 -9.78
C ALA A 99 13.07 -2.90 -10.02
N GLY A 100 14.19 -2.90 -9.30
CA GLY A 100 15.21 -1.85 -9.39
C GLY A 100 14.95 -0.62 -8.52
N GLU A 101 13.74 -0.47 -7.97
CA GLU A 101 13.40 0.63 -7.06
C GLU A 101 13.80 0.32 -5.60
N ASP A 102 14.10 1.38 -4.86
CA ASP A 102 14.42 1.32 -3.43
C ASP A 102 13.20 1.56 -2.56
N TYR A 103 13.03 0.72 -1.56
CA TYR A 103 11.95 0.80 -0.59
C TYR A 103 12.51 0.82 0.83
N TYR A 104 11.76 1.46 1.74
CA TYR A 104 12.10 1.55 3.15
C TYR A 104 11.06 0.80 3.97
N TYR A 105 11.53 -0.01 4.92
CA TYR A 105 10.68 -0.86 5.73
C TYR A 105 10.86 -0.59 7.21
N ILE A 106 9.75 -0.69 7.94
CA ILE A 106 9.67 -0.54 9.39
C ILE A 106 9.05 -1.81 9.97
N PHE A 107 9.63 -2.29 11.06
CA PHE A 107 9.11 -3.42 11.81
C PHE A 107 8.51 -2.92 13.12
N GLU A 108 7.29 -3.39 13.40
CA GLU A 108 6.67 -3.28 14.72
C GLU A 108 6.64 -4.69 15.33
N GLU A 109 7.38 -4.86 16.41
CA GLU A 109 7.37 -6.06 17.23
C GLU A 109 6.08 -6.13 18.03
N VAL A 110 5.48 -7.31 18.08
CA VAL A 110 4.27 -7.57 18.89
C VAL A 110 4.61 -8.66 19.90
N ALA A 111 4.59 -8.32 21.19
CA ALA A 111 4.83 -9.22 22.30
C ALA A 111 3.60 -10.13 22.58
N GLN A 112 3.76 -11.15 23.44
CA GLN A 112 2.67 -12.11 23.76
C GLN A 112 1.46 -11.46 24.44
N ASP A 113 1.69 -10.37 25.18
CA ASP A 113 0.65 -9.56 25.82
C ASP A 113 -0.04 -8.58 24.86
N GLY A 114 0.39 -8.55 23.58
CA GLY A 114 -0.09 -7.63 22.57
C GLY A 114 0.58 -6.25 22.60
N THR A 115 1.54 -6.02 23.49
CA THR A 115 2.35 -4.79 23.50
C THR A 115 3.10 -4.65 22.18
N LYS A 116 3.08 -3.44 21.62
CA LYS A 116 3.68 -3.12 20.32
C LYS A 116 4.90 -2.23 20.51
N THR A 117 6.01 -2.60 19.88
CA THR A 117 7.24 -1.81 19.89
C THR A 117 7.74 -1.58 18.48
N ARG A 118 7.69 -0.32 18.05
CA ARG A 118 8.12 0.10 16.72
C ARG A 118 9.62 0.37 16.69
N TRP A 119 10.29 -0.13 15.66
CA TRP A 119 11.71 0.13 15.47
C TRP A 119 11.89 1.33 14.55
N GLU A 120 12.54 2.38 15.04
CA GLU A 120 12.67 3.66 14.32
C GLU A 120 13.66 3.59 13.14
N THR A 121 14.52 2.58 13.10
CA THR A 121 15.48 2.40 12.00
C THR A 121 14.80 1.82 10.77
N HIS A 122 14.80 2.57 9.67
CA HIS A 122 14.33 2.11 8.38
C HIS A 122 15.33 1.14 7.74
N GLN A 123 14.83 -0.02 7.31
CA GLN A 123 15.59 -0.94 6.48
C GLN A 123 15.37 -0.60 5.02
N ARG A 124 16.42 -0.10 4.33
CA ARG A 124 16.38 0.13 2.88
C ARG A 124 16.65 -1.18 2.14
N MET A 125 15.81 -1.49 1.16
CA MET A 125 15.93 -2.68 0.30
C MET A 125 15.68 -2.30 -1.16
N THR A 126 16.46 -2.87 -2.07
CA THR A 126 16.23 -2.73 -3.52
C THR A 126 15.46 -3.93 -4.03
N ALA A 127 14.32 -3.68 -4.68
CA ALA A 127 13.48 -4.73 -5.22
C ALA A 127 14.18 -5.49 -6.37
N GLN A 128 14.10 -6.81 -6.33
CA GLN A 128 14.68 -7.70 -7.33
C GLN A 128 13.63 -8.11 -8.38
N PRO A 129 14.00 -8.37 -9.64
CA PRO A 129 13.05 -8.83 -10.65
C PRO A 129 12.53 -10.24 -10.34
N ILE A 130 11.24 -10.47 -10.59
CA ILE A 130 10.61 -11.78 -10.44
C ILE A 130 10.99 -12.66 -11.64
N GLY A 131 12.08 -13.44 -11.54
CA GLY A 131 12.47 -14.37 -12.60
C GLY A 131 13.96 -14.63 -12.78
N ARG A 132 14.83 -14.06 -11.94
CA ARG A 132 16.27 -14.37 -11.93
C ARG A 132 16.67 -14.84 -10.54
N SER A 133 16.30 -16.07 -10.20
CA SER A 133 16.85 -16.81 -9.05
C SER A 133 17.85 -17.84 -9.52
#